data_AF-A0A2N6NM91-F1
#
_entry.id   AF-A0A2N6NM91-F1
#
_cell.length_a   1.000
_cell.length_b   1.000
_cell.length_c   1.000
_cell.angle_alpha   90.00
_cell.angle_beta   90.00
_cell.angle_gamma   90.00
#
_symmetry.space_group_name_H-M   'P 1'
#
loop_
_entity.id
_entity.type
_entity.pdbx_description
1 polymer ?
#
loop_
_entity_poly.entity_id
_entity_poly.type
_entity_poly.pdbx_seq_one_letter_code
_entity_poly.pdbx_strand_id
1 'polypeptide(L)'
;MAPLPDIGGLGGGGGPPPSTLAAQLVENISASSRSARSDDNAELKGLFAVIQRFKDQPELLRTPAQRTEHNHMLVYVYCRVVLDAVRLDDPLLNWPHVRTEALKALTFLRFTINETPAVLCYASATHGLLFRGAEPLWVWLLPRWLRMLGHPECEELESAIEGFLQYLLLTVARVSKLWPMTGPLTVYYRGCLTELPPVHVLDQVLGGPSATPSVSLIYHIRLARQVVRQAHSLARVLAYPLICQDSAFFSIAPMSEIGPWLLDSWLDLWSAQKRLEGDEKRSPLPLIGMAVDVAKAAKGDHAVATATKNKACTTLVLLCSEMVSAPEELAKADAGGDAARANYCLALVAIAQAALQLPTVSRLVASKLVNELSLLPAQYPALGEETDVWVRKHGFLC
;
A
#
# COMPACT_ATOMS: atom_id res chain seq x y z
N MET A 1 12.95 -5.18 -15.43
CA MET A 1 12.02 -5.53 -14.35
C MET A 1 12.04 -7.05 -14.23
N ALA A 2 12.60 -7.58 -13.15
CA ALA A 2 12.60 -9.03 -12.93
C ALA A 2 11.15 -9.50 -12.75
N PRO A 3 10.72 -10.60 -13.38
CA PRO A 3 9.37 -11.10 -13.19
C PRO A 3 9.21 -11.54 -11.73
N LEU A 4 8.10 -11.14 -11.11
CA LEU A 4 7.64 -11.80 -9.89
C LEU A 4 7.42 -13.28 -10.23
N PRO A 5 7.90 -14.22 -9.39
CA PRO A 5 7.74 -15.63 -9.68
C PRO A 5 6.26 -15.99 -9.73
N ASP A 6 5.86 -16.66 -10.80
CA ASP A 6 4.57 -17.34 -10.95
C ASP A 6 4.36 -18.25 -9.73
N ILE A 7 3.42 -17.87 -8.85
CA ILE A 7 2.87 -18.79 -7.85
C ILE A 7 1.44 -19.12 -8.28
N GLY A 8 1.37 -19.80 -9.42
CA GLY A 8 0.20 -20.53 -9.88
C GLY A 8 0.38 -22.01 -9.54
N GLY A 9 -0.18 -22.43 -8.40
CA GLY A 9 -0.48 -23.83 -8.10
C GLY A 9 0.68 -24.69 -7.61
N LEU A 10 0.82 -24.82 -6.29
CA LEU A 10 1.27 -26.02 -5.59
C LEU A 10 0.84 -25.91 -4.12
N GLY A 11 0.05 -26.86 -3.65
CA GLY A 11 -0.28 -26.99 -2.23
C GLY A 11 0.96 -27.28 -1.39
N GLY A 12 0.94 -26.81 -0.14
CA GLY A 12 1.96 -27.15 0.87
C GLY A 12 3.08 -26.13 1.01
N GLY A 13 2.76 -24.89 1.40
CA GLY A 13 3.77 -23.96 1.94
C GLY A 13 4.15 -24.38 3.36
N GLY A 14 5.34 -24.96 3.53
CA GLY A 14 5.88 -25.52 4.78
C GLY A 14 6.26 -24.50 5.86
N GLY A 15 5.36 -23.56 6.17
CA GLY A 15 5.43 -22.75 7.38
C GLY A 15 4.76 -23.48 8.57
N PRO A 16 5.18 -23.23 9.82
CA PRO A 16 4.47 -23.74 10.98
C PRO A 16 3.03 -23.20 11.01
N PRO A 17 2.05 -23.98 11.48
CA PRO A 17 0.65 -23.56 11.48
C PRO A 17 0.45 -22.31 12.38
N PRO A 18 -0.66 -21.56 12.21
CA PRO A 18 -0.90 -20.27 12.89
C PRO A 18 -0.83 -20.41 14.41
N SER A 19 -1.37 -21.52 14.92
CA SER A 19 -1.35 -21.91 16.32
C SER A 19 0.07 -22.16 16.85
N THR A 20 1.00 -22.62 16.01
CA THR A 20 2.41 -22.81 16.38
C THR A 20 3.15 -21.48 16.46
N LEU A 21 2.93 -20.57 15.50
CA LEU A 21 3.51 -19.22 15.55
C LEU A 21 2.97 -18.40 16.75
N ALA A 22 1.67 -18.49 17.02
CA ALA A 22 1.08 -17.86 18.19
C ALA A 22 1.59 -18.47 19.50
N ALA A 23 1.86 -19.78 19.54
CA ALA A 23 2.46 -20.42 20.70
C ALA A 23 3.93 -20.05 20.91
N GLN A 24 4.72 -19.89 19.84
CA GLN A 24 6.07 -19.34 19.96
C GLN A 24 6.06 -17.91 20.51
N LEU A 25 5.04 -17.12 20.15
CA LEU A 25 4.82 -15.80 20.74
C LEU A 25 4.55 -15.91 22.25
N VAL A 26 3.72 -16.87 22.69
CA VAL A 26 3.46 -17.15 24.13
C VAL A 26 4.78 -17.39 24.89
N GLU A 27 5.65 -18.24 24.35
CA GLU A 27 6.93 -18.60 24.97
C GLU A 27 7.85 -17.36 25.08
N ASN A 28 7.93 -16.55 24.01
CA ASN A 28 8.77 -15.35 23.98
C ASN A 28 8.30 -14.26 24.95
N ILE A 29 6.98 -14.06 25.09
CA ILE A 29 6.41 -13.05 26.01
C ILE A 29 6.52 -13.49 27.46
N SER A 30 6.31 -14.79 27.72
CA SER A 30 6.45 -15.36 29.07
C SER A 30 7.87 -15.16 29.61
N ALA A 31 8.88 -15.17 28.73
CA ALA A 31 10.27 -14.85 29.07
C ALA A 31 10.56 -13.35 29.23
N SER A 32 9.77 -12.45 28.62
CA SER A 32 10.07 -11.02 28.48
C SER A 32 9.22 -10.07 29.33
N SER A 33 8.31 -10.57 30.18
CA SER A 33 7.31 -9.72 30.86
C SER A 33 7.90 -8.80 31.96
N ARG A 34 8.29 -7.57 31.56
CA ARG A 34 8.34 -6.39 32.44
C ARG A 34 7.56 -5.25 31.77
N SER A 35 6.50 -4.76 32.43
CA SER A 35 5.87 -3.41 32.30
C SER A 35 4.46 -3.21 31.69
N ALA A 36 3.58 -4.21 31.57
CA ALA A 36 2.15 -3.95 31.26
C ALA A 36 1.24 -3.97 32.51
N ARG A 37 0.15 -3.17 32.51
CA ARG A 37 -0.87 -3.07 33.57
C ARG A 37 -1.48 -4.45 33.90
N SER A 38 -1.89 -4.68 35.17
CA SER A 38 -2.25 -6.02 35.67
C SER A 38 -3.38 -6.70 34.90
N ASP A 39 -4.37 -5.92 34.45
CA ASP A 39 -5.60 -6.45 33.86
C ASP A 39 -5.40 -6.85 32.39
N ASP A 40 -4.65 -6.04 31.62
CA ASP A 40 -4.17 -6.38 30.27
C ASP A 40 -3.40 -7.70 30.29
N ASN A 41 -2.59 -7.90 31.32
CA ASN A 41 -1.76 -9.08 31.46
C ASN A 41 -2.59 -10.32 31.88
N ALA A 42 -3.71 -10.13 32.59
CA ALA A 42 -4.62 -11.20 32.97
C ALA A 42 -5.45 -11.69 31.77
N GLU A 43 -5.97 -10.78 30.94
CA GLU A 43 -6.68 -11.13 29.69
C GLU A 43 -5.76 -11.90 28.75
N LEU A 44 -4.56 -11.37 28.46
CA LEU A 44 -3.59 -12.02 27.57
C LEU A 44 -3.19 -13.41 28.08
N LYS A 45 -2.94 -13.58 29.38
CA LYS A 45 -2.68 -14.90 29.99
C LYS A 45 -3.83 -15.88 29.78
N GLY A 46 -5.07 -15.43 29.96
CA GLY A 46 -6.26 -16.23 29.70
C GLY A 46 -6.35 -16.67 28.24
N LEU A 47 -6.15 -15.74 27.31
CA LEU A 47 -6.16 -16.02 25.87
C LEU A 47 -5.03 -16.97 25.45
N PHE A 48 -3.83 -16.83 26.03
CA PHE A 48 -2.73 -17.76 25.78
C PHE A 48 -3.02 -19.19 26.24
N ALA A 49 -3.69 -19.37 27.38
CA ALA A 49 -4.13 -20.69 27.83
C ALA A 49 -5.13 -21.32 26.84
N VAL A 50 -6.03 -20.51 26.27
CA VAL A 50 -6.97 -20.96 25.24
C VAL A 50 -6.24 -21.33 23.95
N ILE A 51 -5.27 -20.52 23.50
CA ILE A 51 -4.45 -20.81 22.32
C ILE A 51 -3.68 -22.12 22.48
N GLN A 52 -3.03 -22.31 23.64
CA GLN A 52 -2.27 -23.52 23.93
C GLN A 52 -3.17 -24.76 23.93
N ARG A 53 -4.36 -24.68 24.52
CA ARG A 53 -5.34 -25.78 24.49
C ARG A 53 -5.73 -26.19 23.06
N PHE A 54 -5.97 -25.23 22.17
CA PHE A 54 -6.30 -25.53 20.78
C PHE A 54 -5.10 -26.02 19.95
N LYS A 55 -3.88 -25.59 20.29
CA LYS A 55 -2.66 -26.18 19.73
C LYS A 55 -2.51 -27.65 20.12
N ASP A 56 -2.77 -27.97 21.39
CA ASP A 56 -2.64 -29.34 21.91
C ASP A 56 -3.80 -30.25 21.45
N GLN A 57 -4.98 -29.67 21.17
CA GLN A 57 -6.18 -30.39 20.74
C GLN A 57 -6.85 -29.71 19.52
N PRO A 58 -6.26 -29.81 18.31
CA PRO A 58 -6.78 -29.16 17.11
C PRO A 58 -8.18 -29.65 16.71
N GLU A 59 -8.54 -30.88 17.09
CA GLU A 59 -9.85 -31.53 16.86
C GLU A 59 -11.04 -30.81 17.51
N LEU A 60 -10.78 -29.84 18.40
CA LEU A 60 -11.80 -28.99 19.01
C LEU A 60 -12.37 -27.95 18.02
N LEU A 61 -11.64 -27.61 16.95
CA LEU A 61 -12.06 -26.62 15.94
C LEU A 61 -12.82 -27.30 14.79
N ARG A 62 -13.99 -27.84 15.11
CA ARG A 62 -14.78 -28.68 14.19
C ARG A 62 -15.49 -27.87 13.12
N THR A 63 -16.01 -26.69 13.47
CA THR A 63 -16.81 -25.89 12.53
C THR A 63 -16.00 -24.75 11.90
N PRO A 64 -16.33 -24.31 10.68
CA PRO A 64 -15.72 -23.12 10.07
C PRO A 64 -15.89 -21.85 10.93
N ALA A 65 -17.00 -21.73 11.65
CA ALA A 65 -17.25 -20.62 12.55
C ALA A 65 -16.28 -20.61 13.75
N GLN A 66 -16.08 -21.76 14.39
CA GLN A 66 -15.10 -21.92 15.48
C GLN A 66 -13.67 -21.62 15.02
N ARG A 67 -13.29 -22.06 13.82
CA ARG A 67 -11.97 -21.73 13.24
C ARG A 67 -11.82 -20.23 12.99
N THR A 68 -12.87 -19.58 12.48
CA THR A 68 -12.85 -18.13 12.23
C THR A 68 -12.71 -17.34 13.53
N GLU A 69 -13.45 -17.72 14.56
CA GLU A 69 -13.36 -17.10 15.89
C GLU A 69 -11.99 -17.33 16.53
N HIS A 70 -11.46 -18.56 16.47
CA HIS A 70 -10.12 -18.87 16.95
C HIS A 70 -9.05 -18.05 16.22
N ASN A 71 -9.12 -17.99 14.89
CA ASN A 71 -8.17 -17.22 14.09
C ASN A 71 -8.29 -15.71 14.36
N HIS A 72 -9.50 -15.18 14.60
CA HIS A 72 -9.69 -13.81 15.04
C HIS A 72 -8.99 -13.56 16.39
N MET A 73 -9.16 -14.47 17.37
CA MET A 73 -8.48 -14.39 18.66
C MET A 73 -6.95 -14.43 18.51
N LEU A 74 -6.41 -15.32 17.66
CA LEU A 74 -4.96 -15.37 17.39
C LEU A 74 -4.45 -14.02 16.83
N VAL A 75 -5.16 -13.45 15.85
CA VAL A 75 -4.82 -12.14 15.28
C VAL A 75 -4.86 -11.04 16.34
N TYR A 76 -5.90 -11.02 17.17
CA TYR A 76 -6.02 -10.05 18.26
C TYR A 76 -4.83 -10.12 19.22
N VAL A 77 -4.53 -11.31 19.74
CA VAL A 77 -3.42 -11.53 20.68
C VAL A 77 -2.09 -11.14 20.05
N TYR A 78 -1.83 -11.57 18.81
CA TYR A 78 -0.58 -11.26 18.13
C TYR A 78 -0.41 -9.75 17.91
N CYS A 79 -1.46 -9.05 17.47
CA CYS A 79 -1.42 -7.61 17.31
C CYS A 79 -1.27 -6.86 18.63
N ARG A 80 -1.92 -7.32 19.71
CA ARG A 80 -1.81 -6.71 21.05
C ARG A 80 -0.39 -6.76 21.58
N VAL A 81 0.29 -7.89 21.39
CA VAL A 81 1.65 -8.09 21.86
C VAL A 81 2.64 -7.36 20.97
N VAL A 82 2.55 -7.54 19.65
CA VAL A 82 3.59 -7.13 18.72
C VAL A 82 3.40 -5.70 18.25
N LEU A 83 2.16 -5.29 17.98
CA LEU A 83 1.88 -3.98 17.41
C LEU A 83 1.49 -2.99 18.51
N ASP A 84 0.52 -3.29 19.37
CA ASP A 84 0.02 -2.31 20.35
C ASP A 84 1.07 -1.97 21.44
N ALA A 85 2.04 -2.86 21.69
CA ALA A 85 3.17 -2.58 22.58
C ALA A 85 4.16 -1.55 21.99
N VAL A 86 4.18 -1.37 20.66
CA VAL A 86 5.13 -0.49 19.97
C VAL A 86 4.69 0.97 20.13
N ARG A 87 5.48 1.72 20.89
CA ARG A 87 5.38 3.19 21.02
C ARG A 87 6.37 3.83 20.06
N LEU A 88 5.89 4.28 18.90
CA LEU A 88 6.74 4.83 17.84
C LEU A 88 7.52 6.09 18.26
N ASP A 89 7.05 6.80 19.30
CA ASP A 89 7.71 7.98 19.85
C ASP A 89 8.78 7.65 20.92
N ASP A 90 8.96 6.38 21.28
CA ASP A 90 9.93 5.98 22.32
C ASP A 90 11.36 5.93 21.74
N PRO A 91 12.29 6.80 22.17
CA PRO A 91 13.65 6.84 21.65
C PRO A 91 14.48 5.61 22.05
N LEU A 92 14.05 4.83 23.04
CA LEU A 92 14.74 3.64 23.54
C LEU A 92 14.21 2.34 22.93
N LEU A 93 13.27 2.45 21.99
CA LEU A 93 12.68 1.28 21.34
C LEU A 93 13.73 0.49 20.57
N ASN A 94 13.76 -0.83 20.77
CA ASN A 94 14.61 -1.73 20.01
C ASN A 94 14.02 -1.94 18.60
N TRP A 95 14.31 -1.01 17.68
CA TRP A 95 13.80 -1.04 16.31
C TRP A 95 14.13 -2.34 15.56
N PRO A 96 15.35 -2.91 15.61
CA PRO A 96 15.62 -4.20 14.98
C PRO A 96 14.69 -5.32 15.45
N HIS A 97 14.42 -5.39 16.76
CA HIS A 97 13.48 -6.36 17.31
C HIS A 97 12.05 -6.09 16.82
N VAL A 98 11.60 -4.84 16.87
CA VAL A 98 10.26 -4.43 16.40
C VAL A 98 10.05 -4.77 14.93
N ARG A 99 11.04 -4.50 14.06
CA ARG A 99 10.99 -4.85 12.63
C ARG A 99 10.89 -6.37 12.44
N THR A 100 11.68 -7.14 13.18
CA THR A 100 11.67 -8.60 13.11
C THR A 100 10.30 -9.17 13.49
N GLU A 101 9.72 -8.72 14.60
CA GLU A 101 8.41 -9.19 15.04
C GLU A 101 7.28 -8.69 14.13
N ALA A 102 7.37 -7.47 13.61
CA ALA A 102 6.41 -6.94 12.62
C ALA A 102 6.41 -7.77 11.33
N LEU A 103 7.58 -8.18 10.81
CA LEU A 103 7.67 -9.07 9.65
C LEU A 103 7.04 -10.44 9.91
N LYS A 104 7.31 -11.03 11.09
CA LYS A 104 6.66 -12.28 11.49
C LYS A 104 5.14 -12.12 11.58
N ALA A 105 4.66 -10.99 12.10
CA ALA A 105 3.24 -10.67 12.17
C ALA A 105 2.61 -10.59 10.77
N LEU A 106 3.24 -9.91 9.82
CA LEU A 106 2.75 -9.82 8.44
C LEU A 106 2.66 -11.21 7.78
N THR A 107 3.67 -12.06 7.97
CA THR A 107 3.64 -13.44 7.45
C THR A 107 2.53 -14.26 8.10
N PHE A 108 2.39 -14.17 9.43
CA PHE A 108 1.32 -14.83 10.18
C PHE A 108 -0.07 -14.38 9.70
N LEU A 109 -0.27 -13.07 9.50
CA LEU A 109 -1.54 -12.51 9.03
C LEU A 109 -1.87 -13.01 7.63
N ARG A 110 -0.91 -12.97 6.69
CA ARG A 110 -1.11 -13.50 5.34
C ARG A 110 -1.53 -14.96 5.36
N PHE A 111 -0.85 -15.78 6.14
CA PHE A 111 -1.17 -17.20 6.27
C PHE A 111 -2.58 -17.40 6.85
N THR A 112 -2.89 -16.72 7.95
CA THR A 112 -4.20 -16.84 8.63
C THR A 112 -5.36 -16.40 7.74
N ILE A 113 -5.18 -15.29 7.01
CA ILE A 113 -6.19 -14.76 6.08
C ILE A 113 -6.34 -15.67 4.87
N ASN A 114 -5.25 -16.26 4.37
CA ASN A 114 -5.30 -17.21 3.27
C ASN A 114 -6.14 -18.44 3.63
N GLU A 115 -5.95 -18.98 4.83
CA GLU A 115 -6.70 -20.14 5.31
C GLU A 115 -8.15 -19.80 5.66
N THR A 116 -8.38 -18.64 6.27
CA THR A 116 -9.72 -18.24 6.74
C THR A 116 -10.03 -16.78 6.35
N PRO A 117 -10.33 -16.50 5.07
CA PRO A 117 -10.53 -15.13 4.60
C PRO A 117 -11.68 -14.40 5.31
N ALA A 118 -12.72 -15.15 5.72
CA ALA A 118 -13.87 -14.63 6.44
C ALA A 118 -13.51 -13.94 7.78
N VAL A 119 -12.32 -14.20 8.33
CA VAL A 119 -11.83 -13.56 9.55
C VAL A 119 -11.76 -12.04 9.41
N LEU A 120 -11.52 -11.51 8.20
CA LEU A 120 -11.46 -10.07 7.95
C LEU A 120 -12.78 -9.37 8.27
N CYS A 121 -13.90 -10.00 7.92
CA CYS A 121 -15.25 -9.48 8.16
C CYS A 121 -15.81 -9.87 9.53
N TYR A 122 -15.05 -10.62 10.34
CA TYR A 122 -15.52 -11.05 11.65
C TYR A 122 -15.61 -9.85 12.61
N ALA A 123 -16.81 -9.65 13.16
CA ALA A 123 -17.10 -8.66 14.18
C ALA A 123 -17.29 -9.36 15.53
N SER A 124 -16.52 -8.95 16.53
CA SER A 124 -16.63 -9.49 17.90
C SER A 124 -17.79 -8.81 18.61
N ALA A 125 -19.04 -9.12 18.22
CA ALA A 125 -20.21 -8.46 18.78
C ALA A 125 -20.47 -8.83 20.27
N THR A 126 -19.83 -9.87 20.80
CA THR A 126 -20.22 -10.48 22.09
C THR A 126 -19.10 -11.13 22.90
N HIS A 127 -17.83 -11.05 22.49
CA HIS A 127 -16.74 -11.79 23.16
C HIS A 127 -15.78 -10.81 23.80
N GLY A 128 -15.65 -10.88 25.13
CA GLY A 128 -15.03 -9.90 26.05
C GLY A 128 -13.52 -9.70 25.88
N LEU A 129 -13.10 -9.36 24.68
CA LEU A 129 -11.77 -8.87 24.35
C LEU A 129 -11.72 -7.38 24.71
N LEU A 130 -10.93 -7.02 25.72
CA LEU A 130 -10.96 -5.69 26.34
C LEU A 130 -10.61 -4.56 25.38
N PHE A 131 -9.79 -4.85 24.36
CA PHE A 131 -9.25 -3.87 23.42
C PHE A 131 -9.72 -4.10 21.98
N ARG A 132 -10.88 -4.73 21.80
CA ARG A 132 -11.51 -4.98 20.50
C ARG A 132 -12.95 -4.46 20.52
N GLY A 133 -13.32 -3.65 19.53
CA GLY A 133 -14.69 -3.17 19.39
C GLY A 133 -15.59 -4.11 18.58
N ALA A 134 -16.75 -3.61 18.19
CA ALA A 134 -17.74 -4.36 17.39
C ALA A 134 -17.51 -4.24 15.87
N GLU A 135 -16.55 -3.41 15.43
CA GLU A 135 -16.19 -3.24 14.03
C GLU A 135 -15.68 -4.55 13.41
N PRO A 136 -15.70 -4.72 12.07
CA PRO A 136 -15.00 -5.83 11.41
C PRO A 136 -13.50 -5.81 11.68
N LEU A 137 -12.86 -6.98 11.75
CA LEU A 137 -11.43 -7.12 12.07
C LEU A 137 -10.54 -6.24 11.18
N TRP A 138 -10.84 -6.15 9.88
CA TRP A 138 -10.03 -5.36 8.96
C TRP A 138 -9.97 -3.86 9.34
N VAL A 139 -11.07 -3.31 9.84
CA VAL A 139 -11.16 -1.90 10.28
C VAL A 139 -10.26 -1.66 11.49
N TRP A 140 -10.22 -2.63 12.41
CA TRP A 140 -9.35 -2.59 13.58
C TRP A 140 -7.87 -2.83 13.22
N LEU A 141 -7.60 -3.69 12.25
CA LEU A 141 -6.24 -4.12 11.90
C LEU A 141 -5.47 -3.07 11.10
N LEU A 142 -6.09 -2.41 10.12
CA LEU A 142 -5.39 -1.50 9.20
C LEU A 142 -4.69 -0.31 9.89
N PRO A 143 -5.32 0.43 10.83
CA PRO A 143 -4.67 1.56 11.51
C PRO A 143 -3.31 1.21 12.15
N ARG A 144 -3.17 -0.02 12.65
CA ARG A 144 -1.96 -0.51 13.31
C ARG A 144 -0.78 -0.68 12.36
N TRP A 145 -1.06 -1.03 11.11
CA TRP A 145 -0.06 -1.11 10.04
C TRP A 145 0.20 0.25 9.41
N LEU A 146 -0.87 1.02 9.17
CA LEU A 146 -0.76 2.33 8.53
C LEU A 146 0.07 3.31 9.35
N ARG A 147 -0.03 3.30 10.68
CA ARG A 147 0.83 4.16 11.53
C ARG A 147 2.33 3.90 11.39
N MET A 148 2.73 2.70 10.96
CA MET A 148 4.13 2.33 10.73
C MET A 148 4.58 2.63 9.30
N LEU A 149 3.64 2.68 8.36
CA LEU A 149 3.91 2.96 6.95
C LEU A 149 4.45 4.38 6.77
N GLY A 150 5.58 4.50 6.06
CA GLY A 150 6.30 5.76 5.86
C GLY A 150 7.07 6.27 7.09
N HIS A 151 7.03 5.57 8.23
CA HIS A 151 7.80 5.98 9.41
C HIS A 151 9.30 5.74 9.16
N PRO A 152 10.21 6.70 9.45
CA PRO A 152 11.64 6.59 9.14
C PRO A 152 12.29 5.33 9.73
N GLU A 153 11.97 5.02 10.98
CA GLU A 153 12.51 3.83 11.66
C GLU A 153 11.88 2.50 11.19
N CYS A 154 10.88 2.55 10.32
CA CYS A 154 10.18 1.41 9.75
C CYS A 154 10.35 1.33 8.23
N GLU A 155 11.31 2.05 7.64
CA GLU A 155 11.51 2.10 6.18
C GLU A 155 11.68 0.70 5.57
N GLU A 156 12.41 -0.19 6.25
CA GLU A 156 12.59 -1.60 5.85
C GLU A 156 11.28 -2.40 5.80
N LEU A 157 10.24 -1.97 6.53
CA LEU A 157 8.92 -2.62 6.56
C LEU A 157 8.01 -2.11 5.45
N GLU A 158 8.33 -1.01 4.78
CA GLU A 158 7.46 -0.35 3.81
C GLU A 158 6.97 -1.32 2.74
N SER A 159 7.91 -2.01 2.05
CA SER A 159 7.58 -2.98 1.01
C SER A 159 6.75 -4.17 1.54
N ALA A 160 7.03 -4.63 2.76
CA ALA A 160 6.31 -5.75 3.37
C ALA A 160 4.86 -5.37 3.72
N ILE A 161 4.66 -4.15 4.25
CA ILE A 161 3.34 -3.59 4.57
C ILE A 161 2.57 -3.35 3.27
N GLU A 162 3.17 -2.69 2.27
CA GLU A 162 2.54 -2.47 0.96
C GLU A 162 2.08 -3.79 0.33
N GLY A 163 2.97 -4.77 0.29
CA GLY A 163 2.63 -6.08 -0.25
C GLY A 163 1.51 -6.75 0.54
N PHE A 164 1.39 -6.50 1.86
CA PHE A 164 0.30 -7.03 2.66
C PHE A 164 -1.02 -6.32 2.32
N LEU A 165 -1.02 -4.99 2.18
CA LEU A 165 -2.22 -4.24 1.77
C LEU A 165 -2.69 -4.63 0.36
N GLN A 166 -1.75 -4.84 -0.58
CA GLN A 166 -2.02 -5.38 -1.92
C GLN A 166 -2.58 -6.80 -1.86
N TYR A 167 -2.04 -7.65 -0.98
CA TYR A 167 -2.56 -8.99 -0.74
C TYR A 167 -4.00 -8.95 -0.21
N LEU A 168 -4.36 -8.00 0.67
CA LEU A 168 -5.73 -7.81 1.13
C LEU A 168 -6.66 -7.44 -0.02
N LEU A 169 -6.27 -6.48 -0.88
CA LEU A 169 -7.04 -6.11 -2.07
C LEU A 169 -7.30 -7.34 -2.96
N LEU A 170 -6.27 -8.13 -3.23
CA LEU A 170 -6.38 -9.32 -4.06
C LEU A 170 -7.25 -10.41 -3.43
N THR A 171 -7.11 -10.63 -2.12
CA THR A 171 -7.89 -11.64 -1.39
C THR A 171 -9.37 -11.27 -1.40
N VAL A 172 -9.69 -10.02 -1.12
CA VAL A 172 -11.06 -9.50 -1.17
C VAL A 172 -11.63 -9.61 -2.58
N ALA A 173 -10.80 -9.40 -3.62
CA ALA A 173 -11.23 -9.56 -4.99
C ALA A 173 -11.52 -11.01 -5.38
N ARG A 174 -10.66 -11.95 -4.99
CA ARG A 174 -10.77 -13.37 -5.36
C ARG A 174 -11.84 -14.14 -4.57
N VAL A 175 -12.17 -13.70 -3.35
CA VAL A 175 -13.12 -14.38 -2.48
C VAL A 175 -14.48 -13.69 -2.54
N SER A 176 -15.44 -14.28 -3.26
CA SER A 176 -16.78 -13.70 -3.47
C SER A 176 -17.53 -13.35 -2.17
N LYS A 177 -17.33 -14.12 -1.11
CA LYS A 177 -17.92 -13.83 0.22
C LYS A 177 -17.41 -12.52 0.83
N LEU A 178 -16.26 -12.01 0.38
CA LEU A 178 -15.68 -10.75 0.82
C LEU A 178 -16.05 -9.57 -0.10
N TRP A 179 -16.75 -9.79 -1.21
CA TRP A 179 -17.11 -8.68 -2.12
C TRP A 179 -17.86 -7.52 -1.46
N PRO A 180 -18.74 -7.71 -0.45
CA PRO A 180 -19.32 -6.58 0.28
C PRO A 180 -18.30 -5.66 0.96
N MET A 181 -17.09 -6.15 1.25
CA MET A 181 -15.98 -5.38 1.83
C MET A 181 -15.24 -4.55 0.77
N THR A 182 -15.38 -4.83 -0.53
CA THR A 182 -14.61 -4.15 -1.60
C THR A 182 -14.81 -2.64 -1.60
N GLY A 183 -16.05 -2.18 -1.65
CA GLY A 183 -16.41 -0.75 -1.62
C GLY A 183 -15.87 -0.05 -0.37
N PRO A 184 -16.23 -0.51 0.85
CA PRO A 184 -15.72 0.06 2.10
C PRO A 184 -14.19 0.08 2.18
N LEU A 185 -13.51 -0.99 1.77
CA LEU A 185 -12.04 -1.06 1.78
C LEU A 185 -11.42 -0.06 0.80
N THR A 186 -11.95 0.04 -0.43
CA THR A 186 -11.50 1.03 -1.40
C THR A 186 -11.69 2.44 -0.86
N VAL A 187 -12.88 2.75 -0.34
CA VAL A 187 -13.20 4.06 0.25
C VAL A 187 -12.25 4.38 1.41
N TYR A 188 -11.96 3.41 2.27
CA TYR A 188 -11.02 3.58 3.38
C TYR A 188 -9.60 3.92 2.90
N TYR A 189 -9.06 3.19 1.92
CA TYR A 189 -7.73 3.50 1.37
C TYR A 189 -7.69 4.83 0.61
N ARG A 190 -8.77 5.17 -0.12
CA ARG A 190 -8.90 6.48 -0.78
C ARG A 190 -8.87 7.60 0.26
N GLY A 191 -9.64 7.42 1.33
CA GLY A 191 -9.64 8.31 2.49
C GLY A 191 -8.24 8.47 3.08
N CYS A 192 -7.52 7.37 3.31
CA CYS A 192 -6.14 7.44 3.81
C CYS A 192 -5.19 8.15 2.84
N LEU A 193 -5.44 8.16 1.53
CA LEU A 193 -4.58 8.88 0.59
C LEU A 193 -4.88 10.40 0.59
N THR A 194 -6.14 10.79 0.78
CA THR A 194 -6.58 12.19 0.68
C THR A 194 -6.65 12.92 2.02
N GLU A 195 -7.02 12.23 3.09
CA GLU A 195 -7.30 12.76 4.42
C GLU A 195 -6.66 11.84 5.48
N LEU A 196 -5.46 12.20 5.96
CA LEU A 196 -4.75 11.45 6.99
C LEU A 196 -4.97 12.08 8.38
N PRO A 197 -5.66 11.42 9.34
CA PRO A 197 -6.41 10.16 9.27
C PRO A 197 -7.88 10.33 8.81
N PRO A 198 -8.53 9.29 8.25
CA PRO A 198 -9.78 9.45 7.51
C PRO A 198 -11.02 9.30 8.42
N VAL A 199 -11.19 10.19 9.40
CA VAL A 199 -12.24 10.09 10.43
C VAL A 199 -13.64 10.04 9.82
N HIS A 200 -13.96 10.95 8.89
CA HIS A 200 -15.26 10.98 8.22
C HIS A 200 -15.52 9.74 7.35
N VAL A 201 -14.46 9.18 6.79
CA VAL A 201 -14.53 7.98 5.95
C VAL A 201 -14.79 6.75 6.80
N LEU A 202 -14.27 6.72 8.03
CA LEU A 202 -14.54 5.64 8.98
C LEU A 202 -16.03 5.59 9.33
N ASP A 203 -16.68 6.73 9.56
CA ASP A 203 -18.13 6.80 9.80
C ASP A 203 -18.93 6.32 8.58
N GLN A 204 -18.48 6.66 7.36
CA GLN A 204 -19.11 6.16 6.12
C GLN A 204 -18.96 4.64 5.97
N VAL A 205 -17.76 4.11 6.27
CA VAL A 205 -17.45 2.67 6.22
C VAL A 205 -18.25 1.88 7.24
N LEU A 206 -18.48 2.44 8.43
CA LEU A 206 -19.21 1.81 9.53
C LEU A 206 -20.73 2.02 9.46
N GLY A 207 -21.22 2.87 8.55
CA GLY A 207 -22.65 3.07 8.32
C GLY A 207 -23.32 4.07 9.28
N GLY A 208 -22.58 5.02 9.85
CA GLY A 208 -23.09 6.06 10.74
C GLY A 208 -22.02 6.60 11.69
N PRO A 209 -22.28 7.72 12.41
CA PRO A 209 -21.37 8.23 13.43
C PRO A 209 -21.17 7.14 14.49
N SER A 210 -19.95 6.61 14.55
CA SER A 210 -19.63 5.57 15.53
C SER A 210 -19.85 6.15 16.93
N ALA A 211 -20.70 5.50 17.74
CA ALA A 211 -20.70 5.73 19.17
C ALA A 211 -19.24 5.59 19.63
N THR A 212 -18.71 6.62 20.32
CA THR A 212 -17.29 6.77 20.70
C THR A 212 -16.58 5.42 20.76
N PRO A 213 -15.71 5.09 19.78
CA PRO A 213 -15.18 3.74 19.69
C PRO A 213 -14.41 3.45 20.98
N SER A 214 -14.75 2.34 21.65
CA SER A 214 -14.11 1.90 22.89
C SER A 214 -12.59 1.68 22.73
N VAL A 215 -12.12 1.63 21.48
CA VAL A 215 -10.76 1.33 21.05
C VAL A 215 -10.35 2.33 19.97
N SER A 216 -9.08 2.76 19.97
CA SER A 216 -8.56 3.67 18.95
C SER A 216 -8.56 3.01 17.56
N LEU A 217 -9.48 3.43 16.68
CA LEU A 217 -9.54 3.09 15.26
C LEU A 217 -8.82 4.12 14.37
N ILE A 218 -8.21 5.11 15.00
CA ILE A 218 -7.52 6.22 14.37
C ILE A 218 -6.05 6.13 14.75
N TYR A 219 -5.17 6.51 13.84
CA TYR A 219 -3.75 6.66 14.13
C TYR A 219 -3.30 8.09 13.84
N HIS A 220 -2.21 8.50 14.48
CA HIS A 220 -1.65 9.84 14.32
C HIS A 220 -0.30 9.76 13.64
N ILE A 221 -0.07 10.66 12.69
CA ILE A 221 1.24 10.90 12.09
C ILE A 221 1.71 12.28 12.55
N ARG A 222 2.92 12.35 13.11
CA ARG A 222 3.51 13.59 13.62
C ARG A 222 4.50 14.24 12.65
N LEU A 223 5.03 13.46 11.72
CA LEU A 223 6.11 13.88 10.83
C LEU A 223 5.55 14.13 9.43
N ALA A 224 5.73 15.35 8.91
CA ALA A 224 5.30 15.69 7.54
C ALA A 224 5.91 14.73 6.48
N ARG A 225 7.18 14.37 6.65
CA ARG A 225 7.86 13.38 5.80
C ARG A 225 7.19 12.00 5.80
N GLN A 226 6.67 11.57 6.95
CA GLN A 226 5.97 10.30 7.06
C GLN A 226 4.65 10.37 6.28
N VAL A 227 3.92 11.48 6.36
CA VAL A 227 2.69 11.71 5.59
C VAL A 227 2.96 11.53 4.09
N VAL A 228 4.02 12.16 3.58
CA VAL A 228 4.38 12.07 2.15
C VAL A 228 4.75 10.65 1.73
N ARG A 229 5.63 10.00 2.50
CA ARG A 229 6.05 8.61 2.22
C ARG A 229 4.85 7.67 2.25
N GLN A 230 4.00 7.80 3.27
CA GLN A 230 2.79 7.00 3.41
C GLN A 230 1.82 7.24 2.24
N ALA A 231 1.63 8.48 1.80
CA ALA A 231 0.81 8.77 0.63
C ALA A 231 1.37 8.12 -0.66
N HIS A 232 2.69 8.08 -0.83
CA HIS A 232 3.32 7.36 -1.95
C HIS A 232 3.09 5.85 -1.87
N SER A 233 3.25 5.27 -0.68
CA SER A 233 2.97 3.86 -0.45
C SER A 233 1.51 3.51 -0.73
N LEU A 234 0.57 4.32 -0.25
CA LEU A 234 -0.86 4.14 -0.50
C LEU A 234 -1.23 4.33 -1.97
N ALA A 235 -0.62 5.30 -2.65
CA ALA A 235 -0.74 5.46 -4.10
C ALA A 235 -0.31 4.19 -4.85
N ARG A 236 0.81 3.57 -4.44
CA ARG A 236 1.31 2.32 -5.03
C ARG A 236 0.40 1.13 -4.73
N VAL A 237 -0.11 1.03 -3.50
CA VAL A 237 -1.08 0.00 -3.10
C VAL A 237 -2.37 0.12 -3.93
N LEU A 238 -2.90 1.33 -4.10
CA LEU A 238 -4.12 1.58 -4.87
C LEU A 238 -3.93 1.42 -6.39
N ALA A 239 -2.71 1.54 -6.89
CA ALA A 239 -2.39 1.25 -8.30
C ALA A 239 -2.31 -0.24 -8.59
N TYR A 240 -2.10 -1.08 -7.57
CA TYR A 240 -1.88 -2.50 -7.74
C TYR A 240 -2.97 -3.21 -8.57
N PRO A 241 -4.29 -2.97 -8.34
CA PRO A 241 -5.35 -3.55 -9.17
C PRO A 241 -5.24 -3.22 -10.67
N LEU A 242 -4.66 -2.07 -11.01
CA LEU A 242 -4.49 -1.62 -12.39
C LEU A 242 -3.26 -2.25 -13.05
N ILE A 243 -2.21 -2.54 -12.27
CA ILE A 243 -0.90 -2.96 -12.77
C ILE A 243 -0.75 -4.49 -12.80
N CYS A 244 -1.28 -5.21 -11.79
CA CYS A 244 -1.04 -6.65 -11.67
C CYS A 244 -1.81 -7.52 -12.70
N GLN A 245 -2.81 -6.94 -13.39
CA GLN A 245 -3.63 -7.60 -14.41
C GLN A 245 -4.36 -8.89 -13.97
N ASP A 246 -4.60 -9.06 -12.67
CA ASP A 246 -5.39 -10.18 -12.17
C ASP A 246 -6.88 -10.02 -12.54
N SER A 247 -7.48 -11.09 -13.09
CA SER A 247 -8.86 -11.05 -13.59
C SER A 247 -9.91 -10.81 -12.50
N ALA A 248 -9.58 -11.10 -11.23
CA ALA A 248 -10.47 -10.84 -10.11
C ALA A 248 -10.75 -9.34 -9.94
N PHE A 249 -9.79 -8.47 -10.25
CA PHE A 249 -9.98 -7.02 -10.13
C PHE A 249 -10.91 -6.46 -11.21
N PHE A 250 -10.89 -7.00 -12.43
CA PHE A 250 -11.78 -6.55 -13.51
C PHE A 250 -13.25 -6.86 -13.23
N SER A 251 -13.52 -7.84 -12.36
CA SER A 251 -14.88 -8.28 -12.01
C SER A 251 -15.54 -7.39 -10.94
N ILE A 252 -14.82 -6.42 -10.37
CA ILE A 252 -15.25 -5.66 -9.19
C ILE A 252 -15.11 -4.17 -9.47
N ALA A 253 -16.25 -3.50 -9.67
CA ALA A 253 -16.31 -2.09 -10.08
C ALA A 253 -15.46 -1.13 -9.22
N PRO A 254 -15.51 -1.16 -7.86
CA PRO A 254 -14.66 -0.30 -7.03
C PRO A 254 -13.16 -0.40 -7.30
N MET A 255 -12.67 -1.53 -7.82
CA MET A 255 -11.24 -1.77 -8.10
C MET A 255 -10.90 -1.53 -9.57
N SER A 256 -11.78 -1.91 -10.50
CA SER A 256 -11.55 -1.71 -11.93
C SER A 256 -11.70 -0.24 -12.35
N GLU A 257 -12.54 0.53 -11.66
CA GLU A 257 -12.85 1.93 -12.01
C GLU A 257 -12.03 2.97 -11.21
N ILE A 258 -11.09 2.53 -10.36
CA ILE A 258 -10.30 3.45 -9.52
C ILE A 258 -9.31 4.32 -10.31
N GLY A 259 -8.92 3.87 -11.52
CA GLY A 259 -7.83 4.43 -12.31
C GLY A 259 -7.88 5.96 -12.49
N PRO A 260 -8.96 6.53 -13.07
CA PRO A 260 -9.03 7.96 -13.31
C PRO A 260 -8.90 8.81 -12.03
N TRP A 261 -9.57 8.40 -10.95
CA TRP A 261 -9.51 9.11 -9.67
C TRP A 261 -8.10 9.03 -9.05
N LEU A 262 -7.45 7.87 -9.13
CA LEU A 262 -6.11 7.68 -8.58
C LEU A 262 -5.08 8.57 -9.30
N LEU A 263 -5.20 8.67 -10.63
CA LEU A 263 -4.33 9.51 -11.45
C LEU A 263 -4.50 11.01 -11.17
N ASP A 264 -5.71 11.47 -10.84
CA ASP A 264 -5.94 12.83 -10.35
C ASP A 264 -5.32 13.03 -8.96
N SER A 265 -5.52 12.06 -8.07
CA SER A 265 -4.95 12.11 -6.71
C SER A 265 -3.42 12.16 -6.70
N TRP A 266 -2.75 11.62 -7.72
CA TRP A 266 -1.29 11.74 -7.87
C TRP A 266 -0.85 13.16 -8.24
N LEU A 267 -1.62 13.88 -9.05
CA LEU A 267 -1.34 15.29 -9.35
C LEU A 267 -1.58 16.17 -8.12
N ASP A 268 -2.60 15.86 -7.33
CA ASP A 268 -2.86 16.51 -6.05
C ASP A 268 -1.74 16.22 -5.04
N LEU A 269 -1.28 14.97 -4.96
CA LEU A 269 -0.15 14.57 -4.12
C LEU A 269 1.13 15.31 -4.51
N TRP A 270 1.45 15.37 -5.80
CA TRP A 270 2.59 16.17 -6.29
C TRP A 270 2.44 17.64 -5.91
N SER A 271 1.24 18.21 -6.10
CA SER A 271 0.95 19.60 -5.73
C SER A 271 1.11 19.85 -4.24
N ALA A 272 0.71 18.90 -3.39
CA ALA A 272 0.91 18.97 -1.94
C ALA A 272 2.40 18.87 -1.57
N GLN A 273 3.15 17.96 -2.20
CA GLN A 273 4.61 17.84 -1.99
C GLN A 273 5.36 19.11 -2.32
N LYS A 274 4.98 19.78 -3.42
CA LYS A 274 5.57 21.08 -3.80
C LYS A 274 5.33 22.16 -2.74
N ARG A 275 4.23 22.10 -2.00
CA ARG A 275 3.87 23.10 -0.98
C ARG A 275 4.49 22.83 0.39
N LEU A 276 4.94 21.61 0.65
CA LEU A 276 5.59 21.29 1.92
C LEU A 276 6.88 22.09 2.06
N GLU A 277 7.15 22.61 3.25
CA GLU A 277 8.40 23.31 3.57
C GLU A 277 9.42 22.30 4.12
N GLY A 278 10.67 22.38 3.68
CA GLY A 278 11.74 21.48 4.14
C GLY A 278 12.77 21.16 3.07
N ASP A 279 13.92 20.66 3.53
CA ASP A 279 15.12 20.29 2.75
C ASP A 279 15.02 18.90 2.09
N GLU A 280 13.83 18.28 2.12
CA GLU A 280 13.63 16.97 1.49
C GLU A 280 13.63 17.10 -0.03
N LYS A 281 14.35 16.19 -0.70
CA LYS A 281 14.38 16.08 -2.15
C LYS A 281 12.97 15.76 -2.66
N ARG A 282 12.40 16.69 -3.41
CA ARG A 282 11.11 16.53 -4.08
C ARG A 282 11.36 16.02 -5.48
N SER A 283 10.63 14.98 -5.87
CA SER A 283 10.71 14.44 -7.22
C SER A 283 9.36 13.90 -7.64
N PRO A 284 8.87 14.25 -8.84
CA PRO A 284 7.71 13.61 -9.42
C PRO A 284 8.05 12.26 -10.07
N LEU A 285 9.33 11.85 -10.15
CA LEU A 285 9.75 10.60 -10.80
C LEU A 285 9.05 9.35 -10.27
N PRO A 286 8.83 9.16 -8.95
CA PRO A 286 8.10 8.00 -8.46
C PRO A 286 6.67 7.93 -9.02
N LEU A 287 5.99 9.08 -9.13
CA LEU A 287 4.65 9.18 -9.70
C LEU A 287 4.66 8.97 -11.22
N ILE A 288 5.68 9.47 -11.91
CA ILE A 288 5.91 9.22 -13.34
C ILE A 288 6.07 7.72 -13.60
N GLY A 289 6.93 7.04 -12.83
CA GLY A 289 7.13 5.59 -12.95
C GLY A 289 5.83 4.80 -12.78
N MET A 290 5.06 5.11 -11.73
CA MET A 290 3.76 4.46 -11.51
C MET A 290 2.74 4.75 -12.63
N ALA A 291 2.71 5.97 -13.17
CA ALA A 291 1.84 6.31 -14.29
C ALA A 291 2.24 5.62 -15.60
N VAL A 292 3.54 5.41 -15.83
CA VAL A 292 4.03 4.57 -16.93
C VAL A 292 3.55 3.13 -16.78
N ASP A 293 3.65 2.56 -15.58
CA ASP A 293 3.22 1.18 -15.32
C ASP A 293 1.70 1.03 -15.52
N VAL A 294 0.89 1.98 -15.04
CA VAL A 294 -0.56 1.99 -15.29
C VAL A 294 -0.87 2.12 -16.78
N ALA A 295 -0.21 3.03 -17.51
CA ALA A 295 -0.43 3.21 -18.95
C ALA A 295 -0.07 1.96 -19.76
N LYS A 296 0.99 1.25 -19.37
CA LYS A 296 1.41 -0.03 -19.99
C LYS A 296 0.46 -1.18 -19.66
N ALA A 297 -0.06 -1.22 -18.43
CA ALA A 297 -0.93 -2.27 -17.96
C ALA A 297 -2.38 -2.15 -18.47
N ALA A 298 -2.84 -0.93 -18.77
CA ALA A 298 -4.15 -0.66 -19.35
C ALA A 298 -4.23 -1.12 -20.83
N LYS A 299 -4.36 -2.43 -21.01
CA LYS A 299 -4.52 -3.10 -22.30
C LYS A 299 -5.96 -3.57 -22.48
N GLY A 300 -6.52 -3.40 -23.67
CA GLY A 300 -7.86 -3.88 -24.05
C GLY A 300 -8.81 -2.76 -24.47
N ASP A 301 -9.86 -3.15 -25.21
CA ASP A 301 -10.78 -2.22 -25.88
C ASP A 301 -11.99 -1.82 -25.01
N HIS A 302 -11.97 -2.15 -23.72
CA HIS A 302 -13.05 -1.77 -22.81
C HIS A 302 -12.92 -0.30 -22.38
N ALA A 303 -14.05 0.40 -22.30
CA ALA A 303 -14.11 1.85 -22.08
C ALA A 303 -13.30 2.32 -20.84
N VAL A 304 -13.33 1.55 -19.75
CA VAL A 304 -12.60 1.88 -18.51
C VAL A 304 -11.08 1.79 -18.69
N ALA A 305 -10.60 0.77 -19.42
CA ALA A 305 -9.18 0.61 -19.72
C ALA A 305 -8.67 1.74 -20.63
N THR A 306 -9.44 2.07 -21.67
CA THR A 306 -9.15 3.20 -22.56
C THR A 306 -9.14 4.53 -21.81
N ALA A 307 -10.15 4.79 -20.96
CA ALA A 307 -10.21 6.00 -20.14
C ALA A 307 -9.01 6.11 -19.19
N THR A 308 -8.66 5.01 -18.52
CA THR A 308 -7.50 4.95 -17.61
C THR A 308 -6.20 5.18 -18.36
N LYS A 309 -6.00 4.56 -19.52
CA LYS A 309 -4.81 4.76 -20.35
C LYS A 309 -4.67 6.21 -20.81
N ASN A 310 -5.75 6.79 -21.33
CA ASN A 310 -5.75 8.18 -21.80
C ASN A 310 -5.43 9.14 -20.66
N LYS A 311 -6.05 8.92 -19.49
CA LYS A 311 -5.80 9.71 -18.28
C LYS A 311 -4.35 9.54 -17.81
N ALA A 312 -3.80 8.33 -17.82
CA ALA A 312 -2.42 8.08 -17.42
C ALA A 312 -1.44 8.83 -18.34
N CYS A 313 -1.69 8.84 -19.65
CA CYS A 313 -0.88 9.61 -20.59
C CYS A 313 -0.99 11.13 -20.34
N THR A 314 -2.18 11.65 -20.05
CA THR A 314 -2.33 13.07 -19.64
C THR A 314 -1.56 13.38 -18.36
N THR A 315 -1.67 12.53 -17.33
CA THR A 315 -0.92 12.67 -16.07
C THR A 315 0.60 12.64 -16.31
N LEU A 316 1.07 11.74 -17.19
CA LEU A 316 2.48 11.69 -17.59
C LEU A 316 2.94 13.00 -18.23
N VAL A 317 2.17 13.58 -19.16
CA VAL A 317 2.54 14.86 -19.79
C VAL A 317 2.67 15.97 -18.75
N LEU A 318 1.75 16.04 -17.79
CA LEU A 318 1.77 17.07 -16.74
C LEU A 318 2.96 16.88 -15.79
N LEU A 319 3.20 15.67 -15.28
CA LEU A 319 4.33 15.40 -14.40
C LEU A 319 5.69 15.54 -15.12
N CYS A 320 5.76 15.15 -16.39
CA CYS A 320 6.97 15.32 -17.19
C CYS A 320 7.25 16.80 -17.49
N SER A 321 6.20 17.64 -17.63
CA SER A 321 6.39 19.09 -17.81
C SER A 321 7.05 19.71 -16.59
N GLU A 322 6.65 19.28 -15.39
CA GLU A 322 7.27 19.71 -14.13
C GLU A 322 8.73 19.28 -14.03
N MET A 323 9.08 18.06 -14.47
CA MET A 323 10.48 17.60 -14.51
C MET A 323 11.36 18.42 -15.45
N VAL A 324 10.83 18.87 -16.60
CA VAL A 324 11.64 19.66 -17.54
C VAL A 324 11.83 21.08 -17.03
N SER A 325 10.81 21.64 -16.35
CA SER A 325 10.91 22.97 -15.73
C SER A 325 11.90 23.01 -14.55
N ALA A 326 12.18 21.87 -13.91
CA ALA A 326 13.15 21.72 -12.82
C ALA A 326 14.01 20.45 -13.03
N PRO A 327 15.00 20.49 -13.95
CA PRO A 327 15.68 19.29 -14.42
C PRO A 327 16.92 18.94 -13.59
N GLU A 328 17.09 19.48 -12.38
CA GLU A 328 18.29 19.28 -11.56
C GLU A 328 18.53 17.81 -11.25
N GLU A 329 17.46 17.05 -11.07
CA GLU A 329 17.54 15.60 -10.85
C GLU A 329 17.98 14.85 -12.12
N LEU A 330 17.49 15.26 -13.29
CA LEU A 330 17.89 14.70 -14.58
C LEU A 330 19.35 15.05 -14.92
N ALA A 331 19.81 16.23 -14.52
CA ALA A 331 21.15 16.73 -14.85
C ALA A 331 22.29 16.10 -14.01
N LYS A 332 21.98 15.28 -13.00
CA LYS A 332 23.00 14.61 -12.19
C LYS A 332 23.82 13.64 -13.04
N ALA A 333 25.14 13.68 -12.89
CA ALA A 333 26.07 12.78 -13.58
C ALA A 333 26.36 11.48 -12.80
N ASP A 334 25.56 11.18 -11.78
CA ASP A 334 25.67 9.95 -10.99
C ASP A 334 24.68 8.88 -11.48
N ALA A 335 24.79 7.67 -10.92
CA ALA A 335 23.89 6.56 -11.24
C ALA A 335 22.41 6.88 -10.92
N GLY A 336 22.16 7.81 -10.00
CA GLY A 336 20.81 8.30 -9.71
C GLY A 336 20.24 9.12 -10.86
N GLY A 337 21.05 10.01 -11.43
CA GLY A 337 20.72 10.76 -12.64
C GLY A 337 20.50 9.85 -13.85
N ASP A 338 21.32 8.80 -14.03
CA ASP A 338 21.11 7.79 -15.08
C ASP A 338 19.74 7.11 -14.94
N ALA A 339 19.39 6.65 -13.73
CA ALA A 339 18.10 6.03 -13.46
C ALA A 339 16.93 7.00 -13.67
N ALA A 340 17.10 8.26 -13.27
CA ALA A 340 16.13 9.32 -13.47
C ALA A 340 15.86 9.58 -14.96
N ARG A 341 16.92 9.71 -15.77
CA ARG A 341 16.83 9.84 -17.23
C ARG A 341 16.13 8.63 -17.85
N ALA A 342 16.51 7.41 -17.47
CA ALA A 342 15.86 6.20 -17.99
C ALA A 342 14.35 6.18 -17.72
N ASN A 343 13.92 6.51 -16.49
CA ASN A 343 12.49 6.59 -16.14
C ASN A 343 11.77 7.68 -16.92
N TYR A 344 12.40 8.84 -17.07
CA TYR A 344 11.86 9.96 -17.83
C TYR A 344 11.70 9.62 -19.32
N CYS A 345 12.70 8.99 -19.94
CA CYS A 345 12.64 8.52 -21.32
C CYS A 345 11.54 7.47 -21.54
N LEU A 346 11.35 6.53 -20.60
CA LEU A 346 10.24 5.57 -20.67
C LEU A 346 8.87 6.28 -20.66
N ALA A 347 8.74 7.37 -19.91
CA ALA A 347 7.54 8.19 -19.92
C ALA A 347 7.35 8.91 -21.26
N LEU A 348 8.40 9.52 -21.82
CA LEU A 348 8.34 10.16 -23.13
C LEU A 348 7.94 9.18 -24.24
N VAL A 349 8.45 7.94 -24.22
CA VAL A 349 8.05 6.91 -25.19
C VAL A 349 6.55 6.58 -25.06
N ALA A 350 6.05 6.42 -23.83
CA ALA A 350 4.62 6.17 -23.61
C ALA A 350 3.75 7.35 -24.07
N ILE A 351 4.19 8.58 -23.83
CA ILE A 351 3.53 9.81 -24.29
C ILE A 351 3.52 9.89 -25.82
N ALA A 352 4.65 9.65 -26.48
CA ALA A 352 4.77 9.71 -27.93
C ALA A 352 3.84 8.69 -28.61
N GLN A 353 3.83 7.45 -28.11
CA GLN A 353 2.89 6.42 -28.58
C GLN A 353 1.43 6.84 -28.43
N ALA A 354 1.08 7.49 -27.31
CA ALA A 354 -0.28 7.98 -27.09
C ALA A 354 -0.62 9.19 -27.99
N ALA A 355 0.32 10.10 -28.20
CA ALA A 355 0.14 11.29 -29.04
C ALA A 355 -0.16 10.94 -30.50
N LEU A 356 0.42 9.85 -31.02
CA LEU A 356 0.12 9.32 -32.36
C LEU A 356 -1.34 8.88 -32.52
N GLN A 357 -1.99 8.48 -31.43
CA GLN A 357 -3.35 7.92 -31.44
C GLN A 357 -4.40 8.93 -30.95
N LEU A 358 -4.01 9.91 -30.14
CA LEU A 358 -4.93 10.81 -29.43
C LEU A 358 -4.60 12.28 -29.70
N PRO A 359 -5.43 13.00 -30.49
CA PRO A 359 -5.21 14.41 -30.80
C PRO A 359 -5.20 15.34 -29.57
N THR A 360 -5.89 14.96 -28.49
CA THR A 360 -5.88 15.71 -27.23
C THR A 360 -4.52 15.63 -26.53
N VAL A 361 -3.92 14.44 -26.47
CA VAL A 361 -2.58 14.23 -25.90
C VAL A 361 -1.54 14.91 -26.78
N SER A 362 -1.62 14.77 -28.11
CA SER A 362 -0.72 15.45 -29.04
C SER A 362 -0.68 16.97 -28.85
N ARG A 363 -1.85 17.62 -28.79
CA ARG A 363 -1.94 19.07 -28.53
C ARG A 363 -1.37 19.46 -27.17
N LEU A 364 -1.62 18.65 -26.14
CA LEU A 364 -1.09 18.91 -24.81
C LEU A 364 0.44 18.83 -24.79
N VAL A 365 1.01 17.79 -25.41
CA VAL A 365 2.46 17.59 -25.55
C VAL A 365 3.11 18.77 -26.27
N ALA A 366 2.53 19.18 -27.41
CA ALA A 366 2.98 20.35 -28.15
C ALA A 366 3.01 21.61 -27.28
N SER A 367 1.99 21.81 -26.44
CA SER A 367 1.89 22.99 -25.58
C SER A 367 2.77 22.98 -24.33
N LYS A 368 3.12 21.79 -23.80
CA LYS A 368 3.76 21.65 -22.47
C LYS A 368 5.17 21.09 -22.47
N LEU A 369 5.56 20.36 -23.52
CA LEU A 369 6.81 19.61 -23.53
C LEU A 369 7.71 19.97 -24.71
N VAL A 370 7.18 20.10 -25.93
CA VAL A 370 8.02 20.21 -27.14
C VAL A 370 9.03 21.36 -27.07
N ASN A 371 8.57 22.56 -26.70
CA ASN A 371 9.46 23.72 -26.61
C ASN A 371 10.48 23.56 -25.48
N GLU A 372 10.04 23.17 -24.29
CA GLU A 372 10.91 23.01 -23.12
C GLU A 372 11.99 21.94 -23.35
N LEU A 373 11.60 20.81 -23.96
CA LEU A 373 12.53 19.75 -24.33
C LEU A 373 13.58 20.22 -25.34
N SER A 374 13.18 20.99 -26.36
CA SER A 374 14.13 21.50 -27.36
C SER A 374 15.17 22.47 -26.79
N LEU A 375 14.85 23.15 -25.69
CA LEU A 375 15.76 24.06 -24.99
C LEU A 375 16.65 23.35 -23.96
N LEU A 376 16.26 22.17 -23.50
CA LEU A 376 16.91 21.44 -22.41
C LEU A 376 18.41 21.15 -22.66
N PRO A 377 18.85 20.69 -23.85
CA PRO A 377 20.28 20.45 -24.14
C PRO A 377 21.14 21.71 -24.06
N ALA A 378 20.57 22.85 -24.46
CA ALA A 378 21.30 24.12 -24.46
C ALA A 378 21.50 24.66 -23.04
N GLN A 379 20.57 24.38 -22.14
CA GLN A 379 20.62 24.83 -20.75
C GLN A 379 21.40 23.86 -19.85
N TYR A 380 21.36 22.56 -20.16
CA TYR A 380 22.00 21.50 -19.37
C TYR A 380 22.84 20.60 -20.26
N PRO A 381 24.16 20.87 -20.41
CA PRO A 381 25.05 20.07 -21.26
C PRO A 381 25.12 18.58 -20.86
N ALA A 382 24.90 18.28 -19.57
CA ALA A 382 24.79 16.92 -19.05
C ALA A 382 23.56 16.13 -19.57
N LEU A 383 22.66 16.81 -20.29
CA LEU A 383 21.49 16.27 -21.00
C LEU A 383 21.60 16.48 -22.52
N GLY A 384 22.82 16.68 -23.04
CA GLY A 384 23.09 16.98 -24.45
C GLY A 384 22.93 15.80 -25.41
N GLU A 385 23.29 16.02 -26.68
CA GLU A 385 23.04 15.12 -27.82
C GLU A 385 23.62 13.70 -27.69
N GLU A 386 24.60 13.47 -26.81
CA GLU A 386 25.19 12.15 -26.55
C GLU A 386 24.54 11.38 -25.37
N THR A 387 23.48 11.92 -24.77
CA THR A 387 22.81 11.33 -23.59
C THR A 387 21.54 10.58 -23.98
N ASP A 388 21.11 9.60 -23.17
CA ASP A 388 19.95 8.71 -23.45
C ASP A 388 18.63 9.43 -23.78
N VAL A 389 18.50 10.71 -23.41
CA VAL A 389 17.35 11.55 -23.76
C VAL A 389 17.35 11.93 -25.25
N TRP A 390 18.51 11.89 -25.92
CA TRP A 390 18.74 12.38 -27.28
C TRP A 390 19.52 11.42 -28.19
N VAL A 391 20.02 10.28 -27.70
CA VAL A 391 20.73 9.30 -28.54
C VAL A 391 19.81 8.81 -29.68
N ARG A 392 20.05 9.34 -30.87
CA ARG A 392 19.56 8.81 -32.16
C ARG A 392 20.22 7.45 -32.44
N LYS A 393 19.73 6.37 -31.85
CA LYS A 393 19.92 5.03 -32.45
C LYS A 393 18.80 4.80 -33.46
N HIS A 394 19.05 5.27 -34.68
CA HIS A 394 18.26 5.06 -35.90
C HIS A 394 16.95 5.87 -36.03
N GLY A 395 17.10 7.15 -36.39
CA GLY A 395 16.28 7.72 -37.46
C GLY A 395 14.82 8.11 -37.18
N PHE A 396 14.37 8.18 -35.93
CA PHE A 396 13.08 8.80 -35.60
C PHE A 396 13.22 9.75 -34.41
N LEU A 397 12.84 11.02 -34.62
CA LEU A 397 12.46 11.90 -33.51
C LEU A 397 11.14 11.38 -32.93
N CYS A 398 11.03 11.41 -31.59
CA CYS A 398 9.72 11.35 -30.93
C CYS A 398 8.82 12.50 -31.39
#